data_AF-A0A485L304-F1
#
_entry.id   AF-A0A485L304-F1
#
_cell.length_a   1.000
_cell.length_b   1.000
_cell.length_c   1.000
_cell.angle_alpha   90.00
_cell.angle_beta   90.00
_cell.angle_gamma   90.00
#
_symmetry.space_group_name_H-M   'P 1'
#
loop_
_entity.id
_entity.type
_entity.pdbx_description
1 polymer ?
#
loop_
_entity_poly.entity_id
_entity_poly.type
_entity_poly.pdbx_seq_one_letter_code
_entity_poly.pdbx_strand_id
1 'polypeptide(L)'
;MGLILRTMWGALCVFLVYLDARMIYIGISSIAFQGARLILPWLSDTFVPAYRRGEYELTTPEKKYLWCNTAVSLLHSALSSSASLAVLCLDMSPHPNWIHACSPLAILCLSLSTGYFIYDFYDLVVFRLYLKAPVILFHHVMVAILYLAAIYCCVSVPYLVVLLLVEVSSIFLHLRKLLSLAGFTLRNSRLYARSWQALWFTFAVTRVAVPLAVHMGVYRDRALFPETYQFAMAFLGTALLHVLNVFVLQGCWKAYRKECHKRSSKDA
;
A
#
# COMPACT_ATOMS: atom_id res chain seq x y z
N MET A 1 8.81 15.54 -20.03
CA MET A 1 7.87 14.90 -19.08
C MET A 1 8.48 14.68 -17.70
N GLY A 2 9.61 13.97 -17.56
CA GLY A 2 10.20 13.67 -16.24
C GLY A 2 10.54 14.89 -15.36
N LEU A 3 11.06 15.98 -15.94
CA LEU A 3 11.34 17.21 -15.18
C LEU A 3 10.07 17.87 -14.62
N ILE A 4 9.03 17.97 -15.44
CA ILE A 4 7.73 18.56 -15.05
C ILE A 4 7.10 17.77 -13.91
N LEU A 5 7.09 16.43 -13.99
CA LEU A 5 6.56 15.59 -12.92
C LEU A 5 7.35 15.75 -11.60
N ARG A 6 8.67 15.92 -11.67
CA ARG A 6 9.50 16.18 -10.47
C ARG A 6 9.19 17.53 -9.84
N THR A 7 9.04 18.58 -10.64
CA THR A 7 8.70 19.91 -10.14
C THR A 7 7.31 19.93 -9.55
N MET A 8 6.34 19.25 -10.17
CA MET A 8 4.98 19.10 -9.62
C MET A 8 4.97 18.32 -8.30
N TRP A 9 5.71 17.22 -8.20
CA TRP A 9 5.83 16.44 -6.97
C TRP A 9 6.46 17.26 -5.84
N GLY A 10 7.57 17.97 -6.12
CA GLY A 10 8.20 18.86 -5.15
C GLY A 10 7.27 20.01 -4.70
N ALA A 11 6.57 20.63 -5.66
CA ALA A 11 5.60 21.69 -5.37
C ALA A 11 4.42 21.18 -4.52
N LEU A 12 3.94 19.96 -4.76
CA LEU A 12 2.91 19.33 -3.93
C LEU A 12 3.39 19.17 -2.49
N CYS A 13 4.60 18.64 -2.26
CA CYS A 13 5.14 18.49 -0.90
C CYS A 13 5.24 19.83 -0.17
N VAL A 14 5.66 20.91 -0.85
CA VAL A 14 5.71 22.26 -0.27
C VAL A 14 4.30 22.80 0.00
N PHE A 15 3.38 22.62 -0.93
CA PHE A 15 2.01 23.07 -0.81
C PHE A 15 1.28 22.41 0.37
N LEU A 16 1.50 21.12 0.60
CA LEU A 16 0.94 20.41 1.76
C LEU A 16 1.40 21.04 3.09
N VAL A 17 2.68 21.38 3.20
CA VAL A 17 3.22 22.08 4.40
C VAL A 17 2.62 23.48 4.56
N TYR A 18 2.39 24.18 3.44
CA TYR A 18 1.72 25.48 3.46
C TYR A 18 0.27 25.38 3.96
N LEU A 19 -0.45 24.33 3.60
CA LEU A 19 -1.81 24.10 4.08
C LEU A 19 -1.86 23.78 5.58
N ASP A 20 -0.94 22.95 6.07
CA ASP A 20 -0.86 22.57 7.47
C ASP A 20 0.56 22.07 7.82
N ALA A 21 1.15 22.63 8.88
CA ALA A 21 2.49 22.27 9.32
C ALA A 21 2.65 20.76 9.62
N ARG A 22 1.57 20.07 10.05
CA ARG A 22 1.57 18.63 10.34
C ARG A 22 1.81 17.79 9.08
N MET A 23 1.52 18.31 7.89
CA MET A 23 1.74 17.60 6.64
C MET A 23 3.22 17.54 6.22
N ILE A 24 4.13 18.18 6.96
CA ILE A 24 5.58 18.04 6.74
C ILE A 24 6.05 16.58 6.78
N TYR A 25 5.43 15.76 7.64
CA TYR A 25 5.75 14.34 7.75
C TYR A 25 5.40 13.56 6.47
N ILE A 26 4.39 14.01 5.71
CA ILE A 26 4.03 13.44 4.41
C ILE A 26 5.15 13.69 3.40
N GLY A 27 5.65 14.94 3.34
CA GLY A 27 6.77 15.30 2.47
C GLY A 27 8.06 14.55 2.82
N ILE A 28 8.41 14.49 4.12
CA ILE A 28 9.57 13.74 4.60
C ILE A 28 9.45 12.25 4.22
N SER A 29 8.29 11.65 4.47
CA SER A 29 8.04 10.25 4.09
C SER A 29 8.16 10.03 2.58
N SER A 30 7.58 10.91 1.77
CA SER A 30 7.64 10.82 0.31
C SER A 30 9.08 10.87 -0.21
N ILE A 31 9.89 11.79 0.32
CA ILE A 31 11.31 11.91 -0.01
C ILE A 31 12.10 10.67 0.46
N ALA A 32 11.80 10.13 1.65
CA ALA A 32 12.45 8.94 2.17
C ALA A 32 12.22 7.71 1.26
N PHE A 33 10.97 7.49 0.81
CA PHE A 33 10.67 6.41 -0.13
C PHE A 33 11.31 6.62 -1.51
N GLN A 34 11.38 7.87 -1.99
CA GLN A 34 12.13 8.21 -3.20
C GLN A 34 13.63 7.92 -3.04
N GLY A 35 14.21 8.20 -1.88
CA GLY A 35 15.59 7.84 -1.54
C GLY A 35 15.80 6.32 -1.57
N ALA A 36 14.93 5.56 -0.90
CA ALA A 36 14.95 4.11 -0.91
C ALA A 36 14.90 3.55 -2.35
N ARG A 37 14.03 4.11 -3.20
CA ARG A 37 13.91 3.75 -4.61
C ARG A 37 15.19 3.96 -5.43
N LEU A 38 15.98 4.98 -5.12
CA LEU A 38 17.24 5.27 -5.82
C LEU A 38 18.36 4.31 -5.42
N ILE A 39 18.37 3.86 -4.17
CA ILE A 39 19.36 2.92 -3.63
C ILE A 39 19.04 1.47 -4.05
N LEU A 40 17.77 1.16 -4.25
CA LEU A 40 17.28 -0.21 -4.46
C LEU A 40 17.87 -0.94 -5.69
N PRO A 41 18.12 -0.32 -6.85
CA PRO A 41 18.78 -0.99 -7.97
C PRO A 41 20.19 -1.47 -7.60
N TRP A 42 20.95 -0.67 -6.87
CA TRP A 42 22.29 -1.03 -6.41
C TRP A 42 22.25 -2.18 -5.38
N LEU A 43 21.32 -2.12 -4.43
CA LEU A 43 21.10 -3.23 -3.48
C LEU A 43 20.70 -4.52 -4.21
N SER A 44 19.79 -4.41 -5.18
CA SER A 44 19.30 -5.57 -5.94
C SER A 44 20.40 -6.18 -6.80
N ASP A 45 21.24 -5.36 -7.42
CA ASP A 45 22.41 -5.83 -8.17
C ASP A 45 23.43 -6.53 -7.25
N THR A 46 23.65 -5.99 -6.06
CA THR A 46 24.61 -6.52 -5.09
C THR A 46 24.16 -7.84 -4.46
N PHE A 47 22.89 -7.96 -4.07
CA PHE A 47 22.40 -9.08 -3.25
C PHE A 47 21.53 -10.09 -4.00
N VAL A 48 21.06 -9.78 -5.21
CA VAL A 48 20.12 -10.65 -5.93
C VAL A 48 20.73 -11.08 -7.28
N PRO A 49 21.34 -12.27 -7.36
CA PRO A 49 21.97 -12.77 -8.59
C PRO A 49 21.04 -12.76 -9.81
N ALA A 50 19.76 -13.10 -9.60
CA ALA A 50 18.74 -13.07 -10.65
C ALA A 50 18.55 -11.66 -11.26
N TYR A 51 18.62 -10.62 -10.42
CA TYR A 51 18.50 -9.22 -10.86
C TYR A 51 19.76 -8.76 -11.59
N ARG A 52 20.95 -9.07 -11.03
CA ARG A 52 22.25 -8.75 -11.65
C ARG A 52 22.37 -9.37 -13.04
N ARG A 53 22.15 -10.68 -13.14
CA ARG A 53 22.29 -11.45 -14.38
C ARG A 53 21.14 -11.25 -15.37
N GLY A 54 20.04 -10.62 -14.95
CA GLY A 54 18.87 -10.41 -15.79
C GLY A 54 18.16 -11.72 -16.16
N GLU A 55 18.06 -12.64 -15.21
CA GLU A 55 17.50 -13.98 -15.42
C GLU A 55 15.99 -14.02 -15.13
N TYR A 56 15.36 -15.13 -15.54
CA TYR A 56 13.94 -15.39 -15.31
C TYR A 56 13.03 -14.32 -15.93
N GLU A 57 12.24 -13.60 -15.12
CA GLU A 57 11.39 -12.52 -15.61
C GLU A 57 12.13 -11.17 -15.65
N LEU A 58 13.38 -11.06 -15.16
CA LEU A 58 14.13 -9.81 -15.02
C LEU A 58 15.01 -9.45 -16.23
N THR A 59 14.61 -9.93 -17.40
CA THR A 59 15.35 -9.78 -18.67
C THR A 59 15.24 -8.39 -19.29
N THR A 60 14.23 -7.60 -18.91
CA THR A 60 13.94 -6.29 -19.51
C THR A 60 14.02 -5.16 -18.48
N PRO A 61 14.35 -3.91 -18.91
CA PRO A 61 14.33 -2.74 -18.02
C PRO A 61 12.98 -2.54 -17.32
N GLU A 62 11.87 -2.74 -18.03
CA GLU A 62 10.52 -2.64 -17.46
C GLU A 62 10.30 -3.59 -16.28
N LYS A 63 10.82 -4.82 -16.40
CA LYS A 63 10.71 -5.83 -15.34
C LYS A 63 11.62 -5.52 -14.16
N LYS A 64 12.80 -4.94 -14.40
CA LYS A 64 13.67 -4.41 -13.34
C LYS A 64 13.04 -3.21 -12.64
N TYR A 65 12.34 -2.32 -13.34
CA TYR A 65 11.57 -1.24 -12.72
C TYR A 65 10.41 -1.77 -11.89
N LEU A 66 9.66 -2.75 -12.39
CA LEU A 66 8.61 -3.42 -11.62
C LEU A 66 9.16 -4.09 -10.37
N TRP A 67 10.34 -4.72 -10.44
CA TRP A 67 11.03 -5.28 -9.29
C TRP A 67 11.31 -4.20 -8.23
N CYS A 68 11.96 -3.10 -8.62
CA CYS A 68 12.27 -2.02 -7.69
C CYS A 68 11.01 -1.42 -7.08
N ASN A 69 10.00 -1.10 -7.88
CA ASN A 69 8.73 -0.57 -7.39
C ASN A 69 8.05 -1.55 -6.40
N THR A 70 8.02 -2.85 -6.73
CA THR A 70 7.44 -3.89 -5.85
C THR A 70 8.21 -4.00 -4.52
N ALA A 71 9.53 -3.87 -4.54
CA ALA A 71 10.34 -3.96 -3.33
C ALA A 71 10.24 -2.69 -2.45
N VAL A 72 10.09 -1.49 -3.04
CA VAL A 72 9.72 -0.30 -2.25
C VAL A 72 8.33 -0.45 -1.65
N SER A 73 7.38 -1.00 -2.40
CA SER A 73 6.02 -1.29 -1.90
C SER A 73 6.04 -2.29 -0.75
N LEU A 74 6.87 -3.34 -0.83
CA LEU A 74 7.08 -4.28 0.28
C LEU A 74 7.62 -3.58 1.53
N LEU A 75 8.60 -2.69 1.38
CA LEU A 75 9.13 -1.88 2.47
C LEU A 75 8.03 -1.02 3.10
N HIS A 76 7.23 -0.35 2.28
CA HIS A 76 6.08 0.42 2.75
C HIS A 76 5.12 -0.46 3.55
N SER A 77 4.64 -1.57 2.99
CA SER A 77 3.66 -2.45 3.64
C SER A 77 4.17 -2.96 4.99
N ALA A 78 5.47 -3.27 5.11
CA ALA A 78 6.07 -3.69 6.38
C ALA A 78 6.10 -2.56 7.41
N LEU A 79 6.54 -1.36 7.01
CA LEU A 79 6.62 -0.20 7.89
C LEU A 79 5.22 0.28 8.32
N SER A 80 4.28 0.39 7.40
CA SER A 80 2.91 0.87 7.65
C SER A 80 2.13 -0.09 8.54
N SER A 81 2.22 -1.41 8.28
CA SER A 81 1.60 -2.42 9.15
C SER A 81 2.16 -2.38 10.57
N SER A 82 3.49 -2.24 10.71
CA SER A 82 4.14 -2.17 12.02
C SER A 82 3.76 -0.89 12.76
N ALA A 83 3.72 0.25 12.06
CA ALA A 83 3.30 1.54 12.62
C ALA A 83 1.82 1.50 13.05
N SER A 84 0.94 0.91 12.23
CA SER A 84 -0.48 0.76 12.56
C SER A 84 -0.67 -0.10 13.82
N LEU A 85 -0.02 -1.26 13.89
CA LEU A 85 -0.05 -2.10 15.09
C LEU A 85 0.50 -1.39 16.32
N ALA A 86 1.59 -0.62 16.19
CA ALA A 86 2.14 0.16 17.29
C ALA A 86 1.14 1.22 17.80
N VAL A 87 0.47 1.95 16.91
CA VAL A 87 -0.59 2.91 17.29
C VAL A 87 -1.73 2.19 18.01
N LEU A 88 -2.19 1.05 17.47
CA LEU A 88 -3.28 0.29 18.06
C LEU A 88 -2.95 -0.24 19.47
N CYS A 89 -1.70 -0.65 19.69
CA CYS A 89 -1.25 -1.16 20.99
C CYS A 89 -0.96 -0.06 22.02
N LEU A 90 -0.42 1.08 21.59
CA LEU A 90 0.12 2.10 22.49
C LEU A 90 -0.84 3.28 22.74
N ASP A 91 -1.73 3.55 21.78
CA ASP A 91 -2.43 4.84 21.69
C ASP A 91 -3.96 4.67 21.64
N MET A 92 -4.43 3.52 21.14
CA MET A 92 -5.85 3.19 21.04
C MET A 92 -6.38 2.42 22.26
N SER A 93 -6.02 2.88 23.47
CA SER A 93 -6.85 2.61 24.66
C SER A 93 -8.30 3.05 24.39
N PRO A 94 -9.34 2.43 24.99
CA PRO A 94 -10.73 2.50 24.52
C PRO A 94 -11.26 3.94 24.53
N HIS A 95 -10.97 4.67 23.46
CA HIS A 95 -11.41 6.03 23.25
C HIS A 95 -12.89 5.94 22.91
N PRO A 96 -13.77 6.61 23.68
CA PRO A 96 -15.21 6.52 23.46
C PRO A 96 -15.66 7.16 22.15
N ASN A 97 -14.77 7.88 21.46
CA ASN A 97 -15.10 8.59 20.22
C ASN A 97 -13.95 8.55 19.20
N TRP A 98 -14.02 7.59 18.28
CA TRP A 98 -13.04 7.41 17.21
C TRP A 98 -13.14 8.47 16.10
N ILE A 99 -14.24 9.22 16.04
CA ILE A 99 -14.43 10.25 15.02
C ILE A 99 -13.58 11.48 15.32
N HIS A 100 -13.48 11.91 16.57
CA HIS A 100 -12.70 13.10 16.96
C HIS A 100 -11.33 12.79 17.56
N ALA A 101 -11.01 11.52 17.80
CA ALA A 101 -9.68 11.15 18.26
C ALA A 101 -8.65 11.37 17.15
N CYS A 102 -7.59 12.11 17.47
CA CYS A 102 -6.53 12.45 16.52
C CYS A 102 -5.19 12.60 17.25
N SER A 103 -4.51 11.48 17.48
CA SER A 103 -3.24 11.47 18.19
C SER A 103 -2.06 11.76 17.26
N PRO A 104 -0.95 12.33 17.78
CA PRO A 104 0.25 12.57 16.99
C PRO A 104 0.85 11.29 16.37
N LEU A 105 0.80 10.17 17.09
CA LEU A 105 1.33 8.90 16.60
C LEU A 105 0.49 8.34 15.43
N ALA A 106 -0.84 8.48 15.51
CA ALA A 106 -1.73 8.11 14.41
C ALA A 106 -1.51 9.01 13.19
N ILE A 107 -1.35 10.33 13.37
CA ILE A 107 -1.02 11.26 12.28
C ILE A 107 0.31 10.89 11.63
N LEU A 108 1.34 10.55 12.40
CA LEU A 108 2.62 10.11 11.86
C LEU A 108 2.48 8.80 11.06
N CYS A 109 1.70 7.84 11.57
CA CYS A 109 1.40 6.57 10.90
C CYS A 109 0.68 6.77 9.55
N LEU A 110 -0.35 7.62 9.51
CA LEU A 110 -1.04 7.95 8.26
C LEU A 110 -0.16 8.78 7.33
N SER A 111 0.68 9.67 7.86
CA SER A 111 1.61 10.48 7.06
C SER A 111 2.67 9.63 6.36
N LEU A 112 3.19 8.59 7.03
CA LEU A 112 4.09 7.60 6.46
C LEU A 112 3.47 6.94 5.21
N SER A 113 2.18 6.62 5.26
CA SER A 113 1.51 5.95 4.14
C SER A 113 1.12 6.92 3.04
N THR A 114 0.64 8.11 3.41
CA THR A 114 0.30 9.17 2.47
C THR A 114 1.52 9.61 1.65
N GLY A 115 2.68 9.76 2.30
CA GLY A 115 3.93 10.12 1.64
C GLY A 115 4.38 9.06 0.63
N TYR A 116 4.26 7.78 1.01
CA TYR A 116 4.47 6.66 0.09
C TYR A 116 3.51 6.70 -1.10
N PHE A 117 2.20 6.86 -0.89
CA PHE A 117 1.23 6.85 -1.99
C PHE A 117 1.47 7.98 -3.01
N ILE A 118 1.88 9.17 -2.54
CA ILE A 118 2.24 10.30 -3.40
C ILE A 118 3.49 9.98 -4.23
N TYR A 119 4.53 9.43 -3.59
CA TYR A 119 5.76 9.05 -4.28
C TYR A 119 5.51 7.91 -5.28
N ASP A 120 4.76 6.88 -4.88
CA ASP A 120 4.52 5.69 -5.70
C ASP A 120 3.65 6.04 -6.91
N PHE A 121 2.67 6.92 -6.76
CA PHE A 121 1.93 7.49 -7.89
C PHE A 121 2.89 8.13 -8.91
N TYR A 122 3.84 8.95 -8.45
CA TYR A 122 4.85 9.55 -9.31
C TYR A 122 5.73 8.48 -9.99
N ASP A 123 6.24 7.48 -9.25
CA ASP A 123 7.07 6.39 -9.77
C ASP A 123 6.33 5.57 -10.85
N LEU A 124 5.06 5.22 -10.58
CA LEU A 124 4.21 4.48 -11.51
C LEU A 124 3.99 5.23 -12.83
N VAL A 125 3.79 6.56 -12.77
CA VAL A 125 3.58 7.41 -13.96
C VAL A 125 4.88 7.56 -14.76
N VAL A 126 6.00 7.84 -14.08
CA VAL A 126 7.31 8.04 -14.73
C VAL A 126 7.76 6.77 -15.45
N PHE A 127 7.64 5.61 -14.82
CA PHE A 127 8.04 4.33 -15.39
C PHE A 127 6.93 3.62 -16.17
N ARG A 128 5.79 4.28 -16.41
CA ARG A 128 4.63 3.79 -17.16
C ARG A 128 4.09 2.43 -16.69
N LEU A 129 4.29 2.11 -15.40
CA LEU A 129 3.84 0.85 -14.81
C LEU A 129 2.30 0.79 -14.73
N TYR A 130 1.64 1.95 -14.67
CA TYR A 130 0.18 2.07 -14.65
C TYR A 130 -0.51 1.43 -15.88
N LEU A 131 0.16 1.34 -17.03
CA LEU A 131 -0.42 0.74 -18.24
C LEU A 131 -0.80 -0.73 -18.04
N LYS A 132 -0.12 -1.43 -17.12
CA LYS A 132 -0.39 -2.84 -16.80
C LYS A 132 -1.32 -3.01 -15.59
N ALA A 133 -1.54 -1.96 -14.80
CA ALA A 133 -2.33 -2.00 -13.58
C ALA A 133 -2.99 -0.65 -13.23
N PRO A 134 -3.91 -0.14 -14.08
CA PRO A 134 -4.51 1.19 -13.89
C PRO A 134 -5.35 1.29 -12.60
N VAL A 135 -5.92 0.17 -12.14
CA VAL A 135 -6.67 0.08 -10.88
C VAL A 135 -5.81 0.47 -9.67
N ILE A 136 -4.50 0.16 -9.71
CA ILE A 136 -3.57 0.51 -8.64
C ILE A 136 -3.39 2.03 -8.60
N LEU A 137 -3.25 2.68 -9.75
CA LEU A 137 -3.10 4.14 -9.83
C LEU A 137 -4.33 4.87 -9.25
N PHE A 138 -5.53 4.42 -9.60
CA PHE A 138 -6.78 4.95 -9.03
C PHE A 138 -6.84 4.77 -7.50
N HIS A 139 -6.41 3.59 -7.01
CA HIS A 139 -6.33 3.33 -5.58
C HIS A 139 -5.43 4.34 -4.86
N HIS A 140 -4.22 4.63 -5.39
CA HIS A 140 -3.31 5.61 -4.78
C HIS A 140 -3.91 7.01 -4.69
N VAL A 141 -4.60 7.47 -5.73
CA VAL A 141 -5.27 8.79 -5.71
C VAL A 141 -6.38 8.82 -4.65
N MET A 142 -7.25 7.80 -4.64
CA MET A 142 -8.35 7.70 -3.70
C MET A 142 -7.86 7.69 -2.26
N VAL A 143 -6.92 6.81 -1.91
CA VAL A 143 -6.42 6.69 -0.54
C VAL A 143 -5.65 7.94 -0.10
N ALA A 144 -4.88 8.57 -1.00
CA ALA A 144 -4.17 9.81 -0.69
C ALA A 144 -5.14 10.95 -0.36
N ILE A 145 -6.21 11.13 -1.13
CA ILE A 145 -7.22 12.18 -0.86
C ILE A 145 -7.90 11.93 0.49
N LEU A 146 -8.33 10.69 0.77
CA LEU A 146 -9.00 10.34 2.01
C LEU A 146 -8.10 10.55 3.24
N TYR A 147 -6.82 10.17 3.14
CA TYR A 147 -5.86 10.33 4.22
C TYR A 147 -5.50 11.80 4.44
N LEU A 148 -5.28 12.56 3.36
CA LEU A 148 -5.03 14.01 3.45
C LEU A 148 -6.20 14.74 4.12
N ALA A 149 -7.44 14.43 3.71
CA ALA A 149 -8.64 15.01 4.31
C ALA A 149 -8.76 14.66 5.80
N ALA A 150 -8.51 13.40 6.18
CA ALA A 150 -8.58 12.98 7.58
C ALA A 150 -7.48 13.61 8.45
N ILE A 151 -6.25 13.73 7.93
CA ILE A 151 -5.14 14.41 8.62
C ILE A 151 -5.46 15.89 8.81
N TYR A 152 -5.91 16.56 7.74
CA TYR A 152 -6.24 17.98 7.76
C TYR A 152 -7.39 18.28 8.74
N CYS A 153 -8.51 17.57 8.59
CA CYS A 153 -9.72 17.78 9.39
C CYS A 153 -9.64 17.15 10.79
N CYS A 154 -8.69 16.25 11.04
CA CYS A 154 -8.60 15.46 12.29
C CYS A 154 -9.85 14.63 12.58
N VAL A 155 -10.41 14.02 11.54
CA VAL A 155 -11.66 13.26 11.62
C VAL A 155 -11.42 11.83 11.17
N SER A 156 -11.93 10.86 11.93
CA SER A 156 -11.89 9.42 11.62
C SER A 156 -10.48 8.81 11.47
N VAL A 157 -9.46 9.47 12.03
CA VAL A 157 -8.05 9.03 11.97
C VAL A 157 -7.86 7.59 12.51
N PRO A 158 -8.42 7.21 13.67
CA PRO A 158 -8.43 5.83 14.18
C PRO A 158 -8.92 4.79 13.18
N TYR A 159 -10.03 5.07 12.49
CA TYR A 159 -10.59 4.15 11.50
C TYR A 159 -9.62 3.93 10.34
N LEU A 160 -8.92 4.97 9.89
CA LEU A 160 -7.89 4.84 8.85
C LEU A 160 -6.67 4.07 9.33
N VAL A 161 -6.25 4.23 10.60
CA VAL A 161 -5.16 3.43 11.19
C VAL A 161 -5.53 1.94 11.18
N VAL A 162 -6.76 1.58 11.56
CA VAL A 162 -7.25 0.20 11.49
C VAL A 162 -7.31 -0.29 10.04
N LEU A 163 -7.79 0.52 9.10
CA LEU A 163 -7.80 0.15 7.68
C LEU A 163 -6.39 -0.09 7.13
N LEU A 164 -5.36 0.54 7.69
CA LEU A 164 -3.98 0.33 7.26
C LEU A 164 -3.48 -1.11 7.53
N LEU A 165 -4.17 -1.89 8.38
CA LEU A 165 -3.89 -3.32 8.56
C LEU A 165 -4.07 -4.14 7.27
N VAL A 166 -4.77 -3.61 6.25
CA VAL A 166 -4.80 -4.22 4.90
C VAL A 166 -3.39 -4.44 4.33
N GLU A 167 -2.42 -3.63 4.74
CA GLU A 167 -1.03 -3.72 4.32
C GLU A 167 -0.32 -4.98 4.81
N VAL A 168 -0.81 -5.62 5.87
CA VAL A 168 -0.27 -6.91 6.33
C VAL A 168 -0.41 -7.96 5.22
N SER A 169 -1.53 -7.93 4.50
CA SER A 169 -1.73 -8.81 3.33
C SER A 169 -0.88 -8.36 2.14
N SER A 170 -0.67 -7.05 1.97
CA SER A 170 0.21 -6.48 0.94
C SER A 170 1.66 -6.97 1.08
N ILE A 171 2.18 -7.16 2.31
CA ILE A 171 3.52 -7.74 2.55
C ILE A 171 3.69 -9.05 1.79
N PHE A 172 2.75 -9.99 1.97
CA PHE A 172 2.81 -11.30 1.32
C PHE A 172 2.56 -11.22 -0.19
N LEU A 173 1.74 -10.26 -0.64
CA LEU A 173 1.48 -10.02 -2.05
C LEU A 173 2.75 -9.54 -2.79
N HIS A 174 3.47 -8.56 -2.22
CA HIS A 174 4.70 -8.03 -2.79
C HIS A 174 5.87 -9.01 -2.66
N LEU A 175 6.04 -9.66 -1.50
CA LEU A 175 7.07 -10.68 -1.30
C LEU A 175 6.95 -11.78 -2.34
N ARG A 176 5.73 -12.32 -2.51
CA ARG A 176 5.47 -13.36 -3.51
C ARG A 176 5.74 -12.86 -4.93
N LYS A 177 5.37 -11.61 -5.25
CA LYS A 177 5.61 -11.05 -6.58
C LYS A 177 7.11 -10.93 -6.87
N LEU A 178 7.92 -10.49 -5.91
CA LEU A 178 9.39 -10.48 -6.04
C LEU A 178 9.94 -11.89 -6.24
N LEU A 179 9.54 -12.85 -5.40
CA LEU A 179 9.97 -14.23 -5.55
C LEU A 179 9.61 -14.79 -6.95
N SER A 180 8.41 -14.50 -7.44
CA SER A 180 8.00 -14.89 -8.80
C SER A 180 8.87 -14.27 -9.89
N LEU A 181 9.26 -13.00 -9.75
CA LEU A 181 10.14 -12.32 -10.71
C LEU A 181 11.55 -12.93 -10.72
N ALA A 182 12.02 -13.40 -9.56
CA ALA A 182 13.29 -14.11 -9.41
C ALA A 182 13.21 -15.61 -9.78
N GLY A 183 12.11 -16.07 -10.39
CA GLY A 183 11.98 -17.45 -10.88
C GLY A 183 11.52 -18.49 -9.86
N PHE A 184 11.11 -18.08 -8.67
CA PHE A 184 10.54 -19.01 -7.69
C PHE A 184 9.11 -19.42 -8.07
N THR A 185 8.79 -20.69 -7.84
CA THR A 185 7.52 -21.36 -8.17
C THR A 185 7.04 -22.20 -6.99
N LEU A 186 5.79 -22.66 -7.04
CA LEU A 186 5.20 -23.54 -6.00
C LEU A 186 5.97 -24.86 -5.80
N ARG A 187 6.71 -25.30 -6.82
CA ARG A 187 7.47 -26.56 -6.80
C ARG A 187 8.87 -26.38 -6.22
N ASN A 188 9.56 -25.29 -6.59
CA ASN A 188 10.98 -25.13 -6.27
C ASN A 188 11.25 -24.45 -4.92
N SER A 189 10.24 -23.82 -4.30
CA SER A 189 10.46 -23.03 -3.08
C SER A 189 9.33 -23.14 -2.08
N ARG A 190 9.69 -23.65 -0.89
CA ARG A 190 8.81 -23.67 0.29
C ARG A 190 8.47 -22.26 0.76
N LEU A 191 9.39 -21.30 0.64
CA LEU A 191 9.14 -19.91 0.98
C LEU A 191 8.04 -19.31 0.09
N TYR A 192 8.11 -19.57 -1.22
CA TYR A 192 7.07 -19.14 -2.16
C TYR A 192 5.70 -19.76 -1.83
N ALA A 193 5.65 -21.07 -1.54
CA ALA A 193 4.41 -21.73 -1.12
C ALA A 193 3.84 -21.16 0.19
N ARG A 194 4.69 -20.91 1.20
CA ARG A 194 4.27 -20.28 2.47
C ARG A 194 3.76 -18.86 2.27
N SER A 195 4.37 -18.08 1.37
CA SER A 195 3.88 -16.73 1.05
C SER A 195 2.45 -16.75 0.50
N TRP A 196 2.07 -17.77 -0.28
CA TRP A 196 0.70 -17.94 -0.75
C TRP A 196 -0.27 -18.28 0.39
N GLN A 197 0.11 -19.19 1.29
CA GLN A 197 -0.73 -19.57 2.43
C GLN A 197 -0.96 -18.36 3.36
N ALA A 198 0.11 -17.65 3.70
CA ALA A 198 0.05 -16.44 4.51
C ALA A 198 -0.77 -15.34 3.82
N LEU A 199 -0.64 -15.18 2.49
CA LEU A 199 -1.46 -14.26 1.72
C LEU A 199 -2.95 -14.58 1.86
N TRP A 200 -3.37 -15.83 1.66
CA TRP A 200 -4.79 -16.19 1.76
C TRP A 200 -5.37 -15.95 3.16
N PHE A 201 -4.63 -16.36 4.18
CA PHE A 201 -5.03 -16.16 5.57
C PHE A 201 -5.16 -14.66 5.90
N THR A 202 -4.11 -13.89 5.63
CA THR A 202 -4.09 -12.45 5.92
C THR A 202 -5.10 -11.68 5.07
N PHE A 203 -5.35 -12.10 3.83
CA PHE A 203 -6.36 -11.48 2.97
C PHE A 203 -7.77 -11.61 3.56
N ALA A 204 -8.15 -12.80 4.03
CA ALA A 204 -9.45 -13.01 4.66
C ALA A 204 -9.62 -12.13 5.92
N VAL A 205 -8.59 -12.04 6.75
CA VAL A 205 -8.63 -11.24 7.98
C VAL A 205 -8.60 -9.74 7.68
N THR A 206 -7.56 -9.27 7.01
CA THR A 206 -7.30 -7.83 6.92
C THR A 206 -7.92 -7.14 5.73
N ARG A 207 -8.32 -7.87 4.67
CA ARG A 207 -8.96 -7.30 3.48
C ARG A 207 -10.45 -7.63 3.35
N VAL A 208 -10.99 -8.49 4.21
CA VAL A 208 -12.43 -8.75 4.31
C VAL A 208 -12.97 -8.33 5.67
N ALA A 209 -12.56 -8.99 6.76
CA ALA A 209 -13.15 -8.73 8.08
C ALA A 209 -12.89 -7.31 8.59
N VAL A 210 -11.64 -6.83 8.51
CA VAL A 210 -11.27 -5.49 8.99
C VAL A 210 -12.02 -4.37 8.26
N PRO A 211 -12.04 -4.28 6.91
CA PRO A 211 -12.79 -3.25 6.21
C PRO A 211 -14.29 -3.31 6.50
N LEU A 212 -14.87 -4.51 6.64
CA LEU A 212 -16.28 -4.65 7.00
C LEU A 212 -16.55 -4.09 8.40
N ALA A 213 -15.70 -4.38 9.38
CA ALA A 213 -15.82 -3.85 10.73
C ALA A 213 -15.73 -2.31 10.74
N VAL A 214 -14.76 -1.75 10.01
CA VAL A 214 -14.61 -0.29 9.89
C VAL A 214 -15.80 0.34 9.18
N HIS A 215 -16.29 -0.24 8.09
CA HIS A 215 -17.45 0.26 7.36
C HIS A 215 -18.70 0.31 8.26
N MET A 216 -18.94 -0.76 9.02
CA MET A 216 -20.02 -0.80 10.00
C MET A 216 -19.81 0.21 11.14
N GLY A 217 -18.57 0.40 11.60
CA GLY A 217 -18.21 1.41 12.59
C GLY A 217 -18.51 2.83 12.11
N VAL A 218 -18.04 3.19 10.91
CA VAL A 218 -18.32 4.49 10.26
C VAL A 218 -19.83 4.74 10.13
N TYR A 219 -20.61 3.72 9.75
CA TYR A 219 -22.07 3.86 9.65
C TYR A 219 -22.76 4.05 11.01
N ARG A 220 -22.28 3.36 12.06
CA ARG A 220 -22.78 3.52 13.42
C ARG A 220 -22.49 4.92 13.97
N ASP A 221 -21.29 5.40 13.72
CA ASP A 221 -20.80 6.70 14.19
C ASP A 221 -21.22 7.87 13.28
N ARG A 222 -22.08 7.65 12.28
CA ARG A 222 -22.49 8.66 11.29
C ARG A 222 -22.96 9.99 11.90
N ALA A 223 -23.59 9.94 13.07
CA ALA A 223 -24.11 11.12 13.77
C ALA A 223 -23.04 11.91 14.51
N LEU A 224 -21.86 11.32 14.73
CA LEU A 224 -20.72 11.96 15.38
C LEU A 224 -19.84 12.74 14.39
N PHE A 225 -20.06 12.58 13.08
CA PHE A 225 -19.29 13.36 12.10
C PHE A 225 -19.66 14.84 12.19
N PRO A 226 -18.67 15.75 12.29
CA PRO A 226 -18.92 17.19 12.29
C PRO A 226 -19.71 17.64 11.06
N GLU A 227 -19.38 17.06 9.90
CA GLU A 227 -19.93 17.48 8.62
C GLU A 227 -20.35 16.29 7.77
N THR A 228 -21.45 16.47 7.02
CA THR A 228 -22.03 15.40 6.20
C THR A 228 -21.07 14.91 5.12
N TYR A 229 -20.26 15.81 4.54
CA TYR A 229 -19.29 15.43 3.51
C TYR A 229 -18.16 14.56 4.06
N GLN A 230 -17.78 14.70 5.34
CA GLN A 230 -16.75 13.88 5.98
C GLN A 230 -17.24 12.44 6.16
N PHE A 231 -18.49 12.28 6.62
CA PHE A 231 -19.14 10.98 6.66
C PHE A 231 -19.23 10.36 5.27
N ALA A 232 -19.70 11.12 4.27
CA ALA A 232 -19.83 10.64 2.90
C ALA A 232 -18.48 10.17 2.33
N MET A 233 -17.40 10.91 2.55
CA MET A 233 -16.05 10.51 2.15
C MET A 233 -15.59 9.21 2.84
N ALA A 234 -15.77 9.08 4.16
CA ALA A 234 -15.37 7.89 4.91
C ALA A 234 -16.17 6.65 4.48
N PHE A 235 -17.49 6.80 4.32
CA PHE A 235 -18.38 5.71 3.91
C PHE A 235 -18.14 5.28 2.45
N LEU A 236 -18.05 6.24 1.52
CA LEU A 236 -17.74 5.93 0.12
C LEU A 236 -16.33 5.38 -0.05
N GLY A 237 -15.35 5.90 0.70
CA GLY A 237 -13.98 5.41 0.69
C GLY A 237 -13.87 3.95 1.13
N THR A 238 -14.57 3.57 2.20
CA THR A 238 -14.64 2.18 2.67
C THR A 238 -15.42 1.28 1.70
N ALA A 239 -16.50 1.78 1.09
CA ALA A 239 -17.23 1.07 0.02
C ALA A 239 -16.34 0.76 -1.19
N LEU A 240 -15.60 1.76 -1.68
CA LEU A 240 -14.66 1.61 -2.78
C LEU A 240 -13.52 0.64 -2.43
N LEU A 241 -13.04 0.65 -1.18
CA LEU A 241 -12.03 -0.30 -0.72
C LEU A 241 -12.50 -1.76 -0.84
N HIS A 242 -13.78 -2.06 -0.58
CA HIS A 242 -14.33 -3.41 -0.82
C HIS A 242 -14.25 -3.81 -2.29
N VAL A 243 -14.64 -2.90 -3.19
CA VAL A 243 -14.57 -3.15 -4.65
C VAL A 243 -13.13 -3.40 -5.09
N LEU A 244 -12.18 -2.59 -4.60
CA LEU A 244 -10.76 -2.77 -4.88
C LEU A 244 -10.23 -4.11 -4.34
N ASN A 245 -10.65 -4.52 -3.14
CA ASN A 245 -10.28 -5.82 -2.59
C ASN A 245 -10.83 -6.98 -3.43
N VAL A 246 -12.03 -6.86 -4.02
CA VAL A 246 -12.53 -7.86 -4.97
C VAL A 246 -11.62 -7.97 -6.19
N PHE A 247 -11.17 -6.84 -6.77
CA PHE A 247 -10.23 -6.88 -7.90
C PHE A 247 -8.88 -7.50 -7.54
N VAL A 248 -8.36 -7.19 -6.35
CA VAL A 248 -7.11 -7.80 -5.85
C VAL A 248 -7.30 -9.31 -5.68
N LEU A 249 -8.43 -9.74 -5.11
CA LEU A 249 -8.76 -11.15 -4.93
C LEU A 249 -8.80 -11.90 -6.27
N GLN A 250 -9.49 -11.32 -7.27
CA GLN A 250 -9.55 -11.88 -8.62
C GLN A 250 -8.15 -12.00 -9.24
N GLY A 251 -7.31 -10.98 -9.09
CA GLY A 251 -5.93 -10.98 -9.56
C GLY A 251 -5.08 -12.08 -8.89
N CYS A 252 -5.18 -12.21 -7.57
CA CYS A 252 -4.52 -13.25 -6.78
C CYS A 252 -4.97 -14.65 -7.20
N TRP A 253 -6.28 -14.85 -7.35
CA TRP A 253 -6.86 -16.12 -7.77
C TRP A 253 -6.38 -16.55 -9.15
N LYS A 254 -6.42 -15.63 -10.12
CA LYS A 254 -5.91 -15.87 -11.49
C LYS A 254 -4.43 -16.25 -11.48
N ALA A 255 -3.62 -15.53 -10.71
CA ALA A 255 -2.19 -15.82 -10.58
C ALA A 255 -1.94 -17.19 -9.91
N TYR A 256 -2.69 -17.54 -8.87
CA TYR A 256 -2.56 -18.82 -8.18
C TYR A 256 -2.90 -20.00 -9.09
N ARG A 257 -4.03 -19.92 -9.81
CA ARG A 257 -4.43 -20.95 -10.77
C ARG A 257 -3.38 -21.17 -11.85
N LYS A 258 -2.77 -20.10 -12.36
CA LYS A 258 -1.69 -20.20 -13.36
C LYS A 258 -0.50 -20.99 -12.82
N GLU A 259 -0.13 -20.79 -11.55
CA GLU A 259 0.97 -21.52 -10.91
C GLU A 259 0.63 -23.00 -10.65
N CYS A 260 -0.61 -23.29 -10.24
CA CYS A 260 -1.07 -24.68 -10.09
C CYS A 260 -1.06 -25.45 -11.42
N HIS A 261 -1.52 -24.83 -12.51
CA HIS A 261 -1.48 -25.46 -13.84
C HIS A 261 -0.05 -25.77 -14.29
N LYS A 262 0.90 -24.84 -14.12
CA LYS A 262 2.32 -25.06 -14.44
C LYS A 262 2.96 -26.19 -13.63
N ARG A 263 2.47 -26.42 -12.40
CA ARG A 263 2.93 -27.53 -11.56
C ARG A 263 2.44 -28.86 -12.12
N SER A 264 1.14 -28.97 -12.40
CA SER A 264 0.52 -30.21 -12.91
C SER A 264 1.01 -30.61 -14.31
N SER A 265 1.25 -29.65 -15.21
CA SER A 265 1.66 -29.95 -16.60
C SER A 265 3.11 -30.44 -16.75
N LYS A 266 3.92 -30.38 -15.69
CA LYS A 266 5.30 -30.88 -15.67
C LYS A 266 5.45 -32.19 -14.90
N ASP A 267 4.39 -32.64 -14.24
CA ASP A 267 4.31 -33.90 -13.52
C ASP A 267 3.59 -34.99 -14.36
N ALA A 268 3.06 -34.62 -15.54
CA ALA A 268 2.52 -35.49 -16.59
C ALA A 268 3.52 -35.62 -17.74
#